data_AF-A0A538QE84-F1
#
_entry.id   AF-A0A538QE84-F1
#
_cell.length_a   1.000
_cell.length_b   1.000
_cell.length_c   1.000
_cell.angle_alpha   90.00
_cell.angle_beta   90.00
_cell.angle_gamma   90.00
#
_symmetry.space_group_name_H-M   'P 1'
#
loop_
_entity.id
_entity.type
_entity.pdbx_description
1 polymer ?
#
loop_
_entity_poly.entity_id
_entity_poly.type
_entity_poly.pdbx_seq_one_letter_code
_entity_poly.pdbx_strand_id
1 'polypeptide(L)'
;MRVALALVAATAAACGSSRPLKPDFFGPNIEPPCGLAKIQPGISVAEAKRRLPALKEDHKGVRDQLVLDSGVADVTLEVRIDSGTVASIFAVVQGHGARELLTRSWGQPQISRDSLGQPEIAWASESTGWKVKLDRLERNCFVEFVPYHVLTSEFFGAHVVPPGELANLRIGMKIADARKLAAGPVDVRAGIATGVDGVREFVGIDDKTGTIKSIYLNLPQHAEDLIAEAWSEGWQATEPVGKTVLVWPDPTTTWRATLRDALGYSHDLAYDNYLPAAQLFGDQPDSLDGLPEPVLGKTVDEVKKIYKDAVATSGHDLVLTLLPTEWERAATKLTLTTAGGVVRRIAFAVPWRPHPEARDTLLELFKREWGEPRTRDEDGKSTLIFRDEDPRVEITEDTEHGAWKVEIRSTRG
;
A
#
# COMPACT_ATOMS: atom_id res chain seq x y z
N MET A 1 48.52 30.05 -72.71
CA MET A 1 48.23 28.60 -72.85
C MET A 1 49.08 27.88 -71.81
N ARG A 2 48.45 27.08 -70.92
CA ARG A 2 49.03 26.28 -69.82
C ARG A 2 49.61 27.08 -68.63
N VAL A 3 49.51 26.67 -67.36
CA VAL A 3 48.52 25.99 -66.50
C VAL A 3 49.13 26.13 -65.11
N ALA A 4 48.32 26.44 -64.10
CA ALA A 4 48.75 26.63 -62.71
C ALA A 4 49.13 25.30 -62.04
N LEU A 5 50.10 25.36 -61.11
CA LEU A 5 50.22 24.41 -60.00
C LEU A 5 50.27 25.23 -58.71
N ALA A 6 49.13 25.33 -58.03
CA ALA A 6 49.04 25.82 -56.66
C ALA A 6 49.09 24.61 -55.73
N LEU A 7 50.10 24.57 -54.86
CA LEU A 7 50.19 23.59 -53.77
C LEU A 7 49.10 23.92 -52.75
N VAL A 8 48.08 23.06 -52.62
CA VAL A 8 47.14 23.08 -51.50
C VAL A 8 47.78 22.30 -50.36
N ALA A 9 48.23 23.01 -49.32
CA ALA A 9 48.57 22.40 -48.05
C ALA A 9 47.25 21.95 -47.39
N ALA A 10 46.97 20.66 -47.47
CA ALA A 10 45.90 20.03 -46.71
C ALA A 10 46.29 20.04 -45.22
N THR A 11 45.66 20.89 -44.43
CA THR A 11 45.62 20.73 -42.97
C THR A 11 44.85 19.46 -42.66
N ALA A 12 45.58 18.40 -42.33
CA ALA A 12 45.02 17.21 -41.71
C ALA A 12 44.35 17.63 -40.40
N ALA A 13 43.01 17.60 -40.36
CA ALA A 13 42.26 17.68 -39.13
C ALA A 13 42.63 16.46 -38.28
N ALA A 14 43.29 16.70 -37.15
CA ALA A 14 43.59 15.68 -36.18
C ALA A 14 42.29 14.99 -35.73
N CYS A 15 42.26 13.66 -35.85
CA CYS A 15 41.20 12.82 -35.31
C CYS A 15 41.09 13.00 -33.79
N GLY A 16 39.98 13.60 -33.36
CA GLY A 16 39.30 13.43 -32.07
C GLY A 16 40.13 13.23 -30.82
N SER A 17 40.61 14.32 -30.21
CA SER A 17 40.94 14.31 -28.78
C SER A 17 39.63 14.22 -27.99
N SER A 18 39.37 13.08 -27.35
CA SER A 18 38.29 12.95 -26.38
C SER A 18 38.45 13.99 -25.26
N ARG A 19 37.35 14.64 -24.87
CA ARG A 19 37.40 15.71 -23.85
C ARG A 19 37.47 15.09 -22.45
N PRO A 20 38.12 15.74 -21.47
CA PRO A 20 38.05 15.30 -20.07
C PRO A 20 36.61 15.44 -19.55
N LEU A 21 36.21 14.55 -18.64
CA LEU A 21 34.89 14.60 -18.01
C LEU A 21 34.74 15.90 -17.20
N LYS A 22 33.79 16.74 -17.60
CA LYS A 22 33.45 17.98 -16.90
C LYS A 22 32.17 17.80 -16.08
N PRO A 23 31.95 18.60 -15.01
CA PRO A 23 30.75 18.51 -14.17
C PRO A 23 29.43 18.69 -14.94
N ASP A 24 29.45 19.36 -16.09
CA ASP A 24 28.29 19.67 -16.92
C ASP A 24 27.89 18.55 -17.88
N PHE A 25 28.67 17.45 -17.99
CA PHE A 25 28.38 16.37 -18.95
C PHE A 25 26.99 15.75 -18.77
N PHE A 26 26.59 15.48 -17.52
CA PHE A 26 25.26 14.94 -17.20
C PHE A 26 24.16 16.01 -17.21
N GLY A 27 24.52 17.28 -17.37
CA GLY A 27 23.58 18.40 -17.28
C GLY A 27 22.96 18.60 -15.90
N PRO A 28 22.07 19.59 -15.75
CA PRO A 28 21.38 19.89 -14.49
C PRO A 28 20.15 18.99 -14.25
N ASN A 29 19.64 18.35 -15.30
CA ASN A 29 18.46 17.47 -15.22
C ASN A 29 18.90 16.02 -15.04
N ILE A 30 18.14 15.25 -14.25
CA ILE A 30 18.37 13.82 -14.10
C ILE A 30 17.77 13.13 -15.34
N GLU A 31 18.57 12.88 -16.36
CA GLU A 31 18.17 12.15 -17.57
C GLU A 31 19.38 11.53 -18.28
N PRO A 32 19.21 10.47 -19.09
CA PRO A 32 20.31 9.90 -19.86
C PRO A 32 20.93 10.94 -20.83
N PRO A 33 22.27 11.14 -20.80
CA PRO A 33 22.93 12.16 -21.61
C PRO A 33 22.92 11.83 -23.10
N CYS A 34 23.40 12.79 -23.92
CA CYS A 34 23.62 12.59 -25.36
C CYS A 34 22.37 12.15 -26.15
N GLY A 35 21.17 12.51 -25.67
CA GLY A 35 19.90 12.17 -26.31
C GLY A 35 19.39 10.76 -26.04
N LEU A 36 20.04 10.00 -25.15
CA LEU A 36 19.58 8.67 -24.72
C LEU A 36 18.22 8.72 -24.03
N ALA A 37 17.80 9.86 -23.47
CA ALA A 37 16.45 10.04 -22.92
C ALA A 37 15.31 9.78 -23.93
N LYS A 38 15.60 9.78 -25.24
CA LYS A 38 14.63 9.47 -26.31
C LYS A 38 14.29 7.98 -26.42
N ILE A 39 15.09 7.11 -25.80
CA ILE A 39 14.86 5.67 -25.74
C ILE A 39 14.55 5.26 -24.30
N GLN A 40 13.79 4.19 -24.14
CA GLN A 40 13.40 3.65 -22.84
C GLN A 40 13.50 2.13 -22.86
N PRO A 41 13.70 1.49 -21.70
CA PRO A 41 13.55 0.05 -21.57
C PRO A 41 12.22 -0.47 -22.16
N GLY A 42 12.25 -1.64 -22.78
CA GLY A 42 11.10 -2.30 -23.41
C GLY A 42 10.90 -2.01 -24.89
N ILE A 43 11.48 -0.95 -25.46
CA ILE A 43 11.38 -0.69 -26.91
C ILE A 43 12.27 -1.64 -27.72
N SER A 44 11.90 -1.96 -28.96
CA SER A 44 12.72 -2.81 -29.83
C SER A 44 14.03 -2.13 -30.23
N VAL A 45 15.07 -2.92 -30.53
CA VAL A 45 16.35 -2.42 -31.04
C VAL A 45 16.16 -1.57 -32.31
N ALA A 46 15.25 -1.97 -33.20
CA ALA A 46 14.95 -1.23 -34.43
C ALA A 46 14.36 0.16 -34.12
N GLU A 47 13.44 0.23 -33.14
CA GLU A 47 12.89 1.50 -32.67
C GLU A 47 13.96 2.38 -32.03
N ALA A 48 14.80 1.80 -31.18
CA ALA A 48 15.90 2.51 -30.52
C ALA A 48 16.85 3.14 -31.55
N LYS A 49 17.30 2.37 -32.55
CA LYS A 49 18.16 2.86 -33.65
C LYS A 49 17.45 3.92 -34.51
N ARG A 50 16.13 3.84 -34.68
CA ARG A 50 15.36 4.88 -35.39
C ARG A 50 15.34 6.19 -34.62
N ARG A 51 15.14 6.14 -33.30
CA ARG A 51 15.10 7.32 -32.42
C ARG A 51 16.49 7.92 -32.17
N LEU A 52 17.52 7.08 -32.16
CA LEU A 52 18.91 7.48 -31.96
C LEU A 52 19.83 6.75 -32.96
N PRO A 53 19.93 7.26 -34.21
CA PRO A 53 20.72 6.62 -35.28
C PRO A 53 22.23 6.52 -35.01
N ALA A 54 22.72 7.25 -34.01
CA ALA A 54 24.11 7.20 -33.58
C ALA A 54 24.46 5.94 -32.75
N LEU A 55 23.46 5.15 -32.31
CA LEU A 55 23.68 3.88 -31.63
C LEU A 55 24.34 2.87 -32.56
N LYS A 56 25.45 2.29 -32.10
CA LYS A 56 26.22 1.28 -32.84
C LYS A 56 26.27 -0.01 -32.04
N GLU A 57 26.40 -1.13 -32.74
CA GLU A 57 26.68 -2.40 -32.07
C GLU A 57 28.11 -2.38 -31.52
N ASP A 58 28.29 -2.90 -30.31
CA ASP A 58 29.64 -3.09 -29.79
C ASP A 58 30.28 -4.33 -30.41
N HIS A 59 31.11 -4.11 -31.42
CA HIS A 59 31.85 -5.18 -32.09
C HIS A 59 33.09 -5.65 -31.29
N LYS A 60 33.40 -5.05 -30.14
CA LYS A 60 34.62 -5.33 -29.35
C LYS A 60 34.37 -6.12 -28.06
N GLY A 61 33.12 -6.37 -27.68
CA GLY A 61 32.80 -6.92 -26.36
C GLY A 61 31.67 -7.94 -26.34
N VAL A 62 30.53 -7.53 -25.77
CA VAL A 62 29.44 -8.39 -25.33
C VAL A 62 28.36 -8.49 -26.41
N ARG A 63 27.90 -9.71 -26.74
CA ARG A 63 26.70 -9.88 -27.58
C ARG A 63 25.52 -9.20 -26.88
N ASP A 64 24.65 -8.52 -27.63
CA ASP A 64 23.46 -7.86 -27.10
C ASP A 64 23.74 -6.54 -26.35
N GLN A 65 24.63 -5.71 -26.91
CA GLN A 65 24.92 -4.37 -26.42
C GLN A 65 25.03 -3.35 -27.57
N LEU A 66 24.46 -2.16 -27.37
CA LEU A 66 24.68 -0.99 -28.21
C LEU A 66 25.51 0.04 -27.44
N VAL A 67 26.36 0.77 -28.16
CA VAL A 67 27.20 1.84 -27.61
C VAL A 67 26.92 3.15 -28.33
N LEU A 68 27.06 4.24 -27.58
CA LEU A 68 27.01 5.61 -28.07
C LEU A 68 28.32 6.30 -27.71
N ASP A 69 28.90 7.01 -28.67
CA ASP A 69 30.07 7.86 -28.41
C ASP A 69 29.65 9.04 -27.52
N SER A 70 30.19 9.09 -26.32
CA SER A 70 29.94 10.16 -25.35
C SER A 70 30.67 11.46 -25.69
N GLY A 71 31.70 11.40 -26.55
CA GLY A 71 32.64 12.49 -26.78
C GLY A 71 33.59 12.79 -25.59
N VAL A 72 33.54 11.95 -24.54
CA VAL A 72 34.29 12.11 -23.30
C VAL A 72 35.15 10.86 -23.05
N ALA A 73 36.42 11.06 -22.73
CA ALA A 73 37.41 9.97 -22.66
C ALA A 73 37.06 8.90 -21.62
N ASP A 74 36.53 9.35 -20.47
CA ASP A 74 36.33 8.52 -19.28
C ASP A 74 34.87 8.06 -19.13
N VAL A 75 34.03 8.23 -20.16
CA VAL A 75 32.62 7.84 -20.12
C VAL A 75 32.26 7.00 -21.34
N THR A 76 31.80 5.78 -21.11
CA THR A 76 31.16 4.96 -22.14
C THR A 76 29.66 4.98 -21.93
N LEU A 77 28.89 5.25 -22.98
CA LEU A 77 27.44 5.16 -22.92
C LEU A 77 26.98 3.84 -23.55
N GLU A 78 26.23 3.07 -22.78
CA GLU A 78 25.87 1.70 -23.10
C GLU A 78 24.37 1.50 -23.01
N VAL A 79 23.81 0.74 -23.96
CA VAL A 79 22.42 0.29 -23.96
C VAL A 79 22.44 -1.22 -24.03
N ARG A 80 22.02 -1.89 -22.96
CA ARG A 80 21.95 -3.35 -22.92
C ARG A 80 20.68 -3.83 -23.60
N ILE A 81 20.80 -4.90 -24.34
CA ILE A 81 19.70 -5.52 -25.07
C ILE A 81 19.41 -6.88 -24.42
N ASP A 82 18.13 -7.18 -24.23
CA ASP A 82 17.67 -8.52 -23.88
C ASP A 82 16.56 -8.91 -24.86
N SER A 83 16.67 -10.10 -25.44
CA SER A 83 15.64 -10.67 -26.31
C SER A 83 15.14 -9.72 -27.43
N GLY A 84 16.02 -8.86 -27.95
CA GLY A 84 15.74 -7.91 -29.03
C GLY A 84 15.10 -6.57 -28.60
N THR A 85 14.98 -6.30 -27.29
CA THR A 85 14.50 -5.03 -26.73
C THR A 85 15.56 -4.37 -25.85
N VAL A 86 15.45 -3.06 -25.66
CA VAL A 86 16.30 -2.33 -24.71
C VAL A 86 15.97 -2.80 -23.30
N ALA A 87 16.96 -3.33 -22.58
CA ALA A 87 16.83 -3.76 -21.20
C ALA A 87 17.19 -2.63 -20.22
N SER A 88 18.29 -1.93 -20.47
CA SER A 88 18.80 -0.90 -19.57
C SER A 88 19.77 0.07 -20.26
N ILE A 89 19.93 1.26 -19.68
CA ILE A 89 20.77 2.35 -20.20
C ILE A 89 21.79 2.73 -19.12
N PHE A 90 23.07 2.76 -19.47
CA PHE A 90 24.16 3.08 -18.56
C PHE A 90 25.08 4.17 -19.09
N ALA A 91 25.63 4.95 -18.16
CA ALA A 91 26.92 5.60 -18.35
C ALA A 91 27.96 4.91 -17.46
N VAL A 92 28.97 4.31 -18.06
CA VAL A 92 30.12 3.72 -17.36
C VAL A 92 31.19 4.78 -17.24
N VAL A 93 31.39 5.29 -16.03
CA VAL A 93 32.37 6.33 -15.73
C VAL A 93 33.63 5.68 -15.15
N GLN A 94 34.77 5.88 -15.80
CA GLN A 94 36.06 5.38 -15.32
C GLN A 94 36.60 6.29 -14.21
N GLY A 95 37.10 5.67 -13.13
CA GLY A 95 37.80 6.36 -12.05
C GLY A 95 36.96 6.59 -10.78
N HIS A 96 37.51 7.42 -9.89
CA HIS A 96 36.95 7.72 -8.57
C HIS A 96 36.50 9.18 -8.56
N GLY A 97 35.19 9.42 -8.66
CA GLY A 97 34.65 10.78 -8.74
C GLY A 97 33.21 10.90 -9.26
N ALA A 98 32.60 9.82 -9.74
CA ALA A 98 31.25 9.85 -10.30
C ALA A 98 30.23 10.34 -9.26
N ARG A 99 30.30 9.87 -8.01
CA ARG A 99 29.38 10.32 -6.95
C ARG A 99 29.48 11.83 -6.72
N GLU A 100 30.69 12.35 -6.55
CA GLU A 100 30.92 13.78 -6.31
C GLU A 100 30.45 14.62 -7.50
N LEU A 101 30.64 14.11 -8.71
CA LEU A 101 30.19 14.76 -9.93
C LEU A 101 28.66 14.82 -9.99
N LEU A 102 27.97 13.69 -9.86
CA LEU A 102 26.51 13.62 -9.87
C LEU A 102 25.90 14.43 -8.71
N THR A 103 26.56 14.43 -7.54
CA THR A 103 26.12 15.22 -6.38
C THR A 103 26.20 16.73 -6.66
N ARG A 104 27.20 17.18 -7.41
CA ARG A 104 27.29 18.60 -7.82
C ARG A 104 26.23 18.97 -8.84
N SER A 105 25.87 18.05 -9.73
CA SER A 105 24.88 18.30 -10.79
C SER A 105 23.45 18.25 -10.27
N TRP A 106 23.14 17.30 -9.37
CA TRP A 106 21.77 16.96 -8.98
C TRP A 106 21.49 17.07 -7.48
N GLY A 107 22.46 17.50 -6.68
CA GLY A 107 22.34 17.58 -5.22
C GLY A 107 22.60 16.26 -4.52
N GLN A 108 22.26 16.20 -3.22
CA GLN A 108 22.54 15.01 -2.40
C GLN A 108 21.72 13.80 -2.88
N PRO A 109 22.34 12.61 -3.00
CA PRO A 109 21.61 11.39 -3.35
C PRO A 109 20.70 10.94 -2.20
N GLN A 110 19.66 10.21 -2.56
CA GLN A 110 18.97 9.31 -1.66
C GLN A 110 19.84 8.06 -1.45
N ILE A 111 19.99 7.65 -0.19
CA ILE A 111 20.71 6.42 0.17
C ILE A 111 19.69 5.46 0.78
N SER A 112 19.37 4.41 0.04
CA SER A 112 18.44 3.35 0.45
C SER A 112 19.17 2.02 0.56
N ARG A 113 18.44 0.92 0.79
CA ARG A 113 18.95 -0.44 0.71
C ARG A 113 18.21 -1.21 -0.38
N ASP A 114 18.95 -2.00 -1.16
CA ASP A 114 18.37 -2.90 -2.14
C ASP A 114 17.73 -4.15 -1.49
N SER A 115 17.21 -5.07 -2.32
CA SER A 115 16.60 -6.31 -1.86
C SER A 115 17.57 -7.28 -1.15
N LEU A 116 18.88 -7.07 -1.29
CA LEU A 116 19.93 -7.81 -0.60
C LEU A 116 20.46 -7.06 0.64
N GLY A 117 19.87 -5.90 0.97
CA GLY A 117 20.26 -5.07 2.09
C GLY A 117 21.51 -4.21 1.85
N GLN A 118 22.04 -4.18 0.61
CA GLN A 118 23.20 -3.38 0.21
C GLN A 118 22.80 -1.92 0.00
N PRO A 119 23.67 -0.95 0.32
CA PRO A 119 23.36 0.46 0.12
C PRO A 119 23.20 0.79 -1.37
N GLU A 120 22.03 1.30 -1.76
CA GLU A 120 21.76 1.85 -3.10
C GLU A 120 21.89 3.38 -3.02
N ILE A 121 22.70 3.97 -3.92
CA ILE A 121 22.84 5.43 -4.07
C ILE A 121 22.04 5.85 -5.29
N ALA A 122 21.04 6.70 -5.12
CA ALA A 122 20.18 7.10 -6.22
C ALA A 122 19.80 8.59 -6.23
N TRP A 123 19.47 9.08 -7.41
CA TRP A 123 18.82 10.37 -7.66
C TRP A 123 17.56 10.12 -8.47
N ALA A 124 16.49 10.87 -8.25
CA ALA A 124 15.27 10.75 -9.04
C ALA A 124 14.72 12.14 -9.36
N SER A 125 14.07 12.28 -10.51
CA SER A 125 13.36 13.49 -10.89
C SER A 125 11.98 13.16 -11.43
N GLU A 126 10.97 13.71 -10.77
CA GLU A 126 9.58 13.66 -11.23
C GLU A 126 9.41 14.40 -12.56
N SER A 127 10.11 15.54 -12.73
CA SER A 127 9.99 16.39 -13.92
C SER A 127 10.49 15.71 -15.21
N THR A 128 11.48 14.84 -15.10
CA THR A 128 12.04 14.11 -16.26
C THR A 128 11.52 12.68 -16.35
N GLY A 129 10.95 12.12 -15.27
CA GLY A 129 10.53 10.73 -15.20
C GLY A 129 11.69 9.74 -15.19
N TRP A 130 12.88 10.16 -14.71
CA TRP A 130 14.06 9.31 -14.63
C TRP A 130 14.61 9.21 -13.21
N LYS A 131 15.08 8.00 -12.88
CA LYS A 131 15.86 7.68 -11.70
C LYS A 131 17.23 7.18 -12.15
N VAL A 132 18.25 7.59 -11.42
CA VAL A 132 19.63 7.19 -11.63
C VAL A 132 20.11 6.41 -10.43
N LYS A 133 20.68 5.23 -10.67
CA LYS A 133 21.36 4.42 -9.67
C LYS A 133 22.86 4.45 -9.92
N LEU A 134 23.63 4.55 -8.85
CA LEU A 134 25.09 4.54 -8.91
C LEU A 134 25.63 3.31 -8.20
N ASP A 135 26.15 2.39 -9.01
CA ASP A 135 26.87 1.22 -8.52
C ASP A 135 28.36 1.37 -8.79
N ARG A 136 29.19 0.95 -7.84
CA ARG A 136 30.65 1.00 -7.99
C ARG A 136 31.22 -0.39 -7.98
N LEU A 137 31.79 -0.79 -9.11
CA LEU A 137 32.49 -2.07 -9.28
C LEU A 137 33.94 -1.77 -9.66
N GLU A 138 34.85 -2.04 -8.72
CA GLU A 138 36.28 -1.81 -8.86
C GLU A 138 36.63 -0.35 -9.25
N ARG A 139 37.10 -0.15 -10.48
CA ARG A 139 37.52 1.14 -11.05
C ARG A 139 36.44 1.85 -11.84
N ASN A 140 35.31 1.20 -12.06
CA ASN A 140 34.21 1.73 -12.86
C ASN A 140 33.01 2.06 -11.96
N CYS A 141 32.40 3.20 -12.24
CA CYS A 141 31.11 3.59 -11.69
C CYS A 141 30.05 3.41 -12.77
N PHE A 142 29.04 2.59 -12.49
CA PHE A 142 27.90 2.34 -13.37
C PHE A 142 26.78 3.27 -12.94
N VAL A 143 26.46 4.21 -13.83
CA VAL A 143 25.34 5.14 -13.68
C VAL A 143 24.20 4.58 -14.50
N GLU A 144 23.33 3.81 -13.88
CA GLU A 144 22.16 3.20 -14.53
C GLU A 144 21.00 4.20 -14.54
N PHE A 145 20.39 4.39 -15.70
CA PHE A 145 19.20 5.20 -15.87
C PHE A 145 17.99 4.30 -16.03
N VAL A 146 17.02 4.44 -15.12
CA VAL A 146 15.77 3.69 -15.13
C VAL A 146 14.58 4.66 -15.15
N PRO A 147 13.46 4.31 -15.82
CA PRO A 147 12.23 5.08 -15.70
C PRO A 147 11.83 5.22 -14.23
N TYR A 148 11.43 6.43 -13.84
CA TYR A 148 10.94 6.76 -12.51
C TYR A 148 9.44 7.02 -12.56
N HIS A 149 8.69 6.26 -11.78
CA HIS A 149 7.25 6.40 -11.67
C HIS A 149 6.92 6.97 -10.29
N VAL A 150 6.63 8.26 -10.26
CA VAL A 150 6.25 8.96 -9.03
C VAL A 150 4.92 8.44 -8.49
N LEU A 151 4.81 8.34 -7.17
CA LEU A 151 3.55 8.06 -6.51
C LEU A 151 2.65 9.31 -6.60
N THR A 152 1.45 9.15 -7.13
CA THR A 152 0.42 10.20 -7.20
C THR A 152 -0.84 9.74 -6.47
N SER A 153 -1.76 10.67 -6.19
CA SER A 153 -3.07 10.38 -5.62
C SER A 153 -3.87 9.37 -6.47
N GLU A 154 -3.72 9.40 -7.79
CA GLU A 154 -4.39 8.48 -8.73
C GLU A 154 -4.07 7.00 -8.47
N PHE A 155 -2.90 6.69 -7.89
CA PHE A 155 -2.51 5.32 -7.53
C PHE A 155 -3.51 4.67 -6.56
N PHE A 156 -4.08 5.46 -5.65
CA PHE A 156 -5.02 4.99 -4.63
C PHE A 156 -6.44 4.79 -5.17
N GLY A 157 -6.76 5.38 -6.33
CA GLY A 157 -8.09 5.36 -6.91
C GLY A 157 -9.14 6.11 -6.07
N ALA A 158 -10.40 6.07 -6.51
CA ALA A 158 -11.49 6.84 -5.88
C ALA A 158 -12.09 6.20 -4.62
N HIS A 159 -11.78 4.92 -4.37
CA HIS A 159 -12.36 4.13 -3.28
C HIS A 159 -11.27 3.46 -2.48
N VAL A 160 -11.52 3.25 -1.18
CA VAL A 160 -10.58 2.53 -0.32
C VAL A 160 -10.65 1.05 -0.68
N VAL A 161 -9.68 0.55 -1.43
CA VAL A 161 -9.51 -0.86 -1.80
C VAL A 161 -8.02 -1.13 -2.04
N PRO A 162 -7.48 -2.33 -1.71
CA PRO A 162 -6.14 -2.69 -2.14
C PRO A 162 -5.99 -2.62 -3.68
N PRO A 163 -4.81 -2.25 -4.22
CA PRO A 163 -4.61 -2.16 -5.65
C PRO A 163 -4.67 -3.54 -6.35
N GLY A 164 -5.11 -3.54 -7.61
CA GLY A 164 -5.06 -4.70 -8.49
C GLY A 164 -5.79 -5.94 -7.97
N GLU A 165 -5.14 -7.10 -8.08
CA GLU A 165 -5.72 -8.39 -7.66
C GLU A 165 -5.85 -8.53 -6.14
N LEU A 166 -5.14 -7.70 -5.35
CA LEU A 166 -5.23 -7.75 -3.89
C LEU A 166 -6.63 -7.40 -3.38
N ALA A 167 -7.41 -6.64 -4.14
CA ALA A 167 -8.81 -6.32 -3.88
C ALA A 167 -9.71 -7.58 -3.70
N ASN A 168 -9.29 -8.70 -4.30
CA ASN A 168 -10.03 -9.97 -4.25
C ASN A 168 -9.67 -10.82 -3.01
N LEU A 169 -8.61 -10.45 -2.29
CA LEU A 169 -8.15 -11.18 -1.11
C LEU A 169 -8.91 -10.74 0.15
N ARG A 170 -8.94 -11.62 1.16
CA ARG A 170 -9.57 -11.36 2.46
C ARG A 170 -8.68 -11.90 3.58
N ILE A 171 -8.65 -11.20 4.71
CA ILE A 171 -7.98 -11.71 5.92
C ILE A 171 -8.68 -13.00 6.38
N GLY A 172 -7.90 -13.98 6.84
CA GLY A 172 -8.38 -15.31 7.20
C GLY A 172 -8.55 -16.27 6.02
N MET A 173 -8.43 -15.81 4.78
CA MET A 173 -8.49 -16.69 3.59
C MET A 173 -7.31 -17.67 3.58
N LYS A 174 -7.56 -18.94 3.24
CA LYS A 174 -6.49 -19.94 3.06
C LYS A 174 -5.60 -19.58 1.87
N ILE A 175 -4.29 -19.79 2.03
CA ILE A 175 -3.30 -19.47 0.98
C ILE A 175 -3.62 -20.15 -0.36
N ALA A 176 -4.12 -21.39 -0.31
CA ALA A 176 -4.47 -22.16 -1.50
C ALA A 176 -5.59 -21.49 -2.32
N ASP A 177 -6.51 -20.79 -1.67
CA ASP A 177 -7.60 -20.07 -2.35
C ASP A 177 -7.14 -18.67 -2.76
N ALA A 178 -6.35 -18.00 -1.92
CA ALA A 178 -5.73 -16.72 -2.25
C ALA A 178 -4.93 -16.77 -3.56
N ARG A 179 -4.11 -17.81 -3.75
CA ARG A 179 -3.32 -18.02 -4.98
C ARG A 179 -4.15 -18.24 -6.25
N LYS A 180 -5.44 -18.58 -6.13
CA LYS A 180 -6.35 -18.68 -7.27
C LYS A 180 -6.93 -17.32 -7.67
N LEU A 181 -7.00 -16.39 -6.72
CA LEU A 181 -7.61 -15.06 -6.88
C LEU A 181 -6.57 -13.97 -7.21
N ALA A 182 -5.34 -14.16 -6.72
CA ALA A 182 -4.19 -13.33 -7.05
C ALA A 182 -3.03 -14.26 -7.44
N ALA A 183 -2.74 -14.33 -8.74
CA ALA A 183 -1.70 -15.25 -9.27
C ALA A 183 -0.28 -14.73 -9.00
N GLY A 184 -0.16 -13.48 -8.55
CA GLY A 184 1.07 -12.88 -8.06
C GLY A 184 1.65 -13.59 -6.82
N PRO A 185 2.89 -13.26 -6.44
CA PRO A 185 3.57 -13.98 -5.37
C PRO A 185 3.00 -13.57 -4.01
N VAL A 186 2.07 -14.37 -3.50
CA VAL A 186 1.60 -14.32 -2.11
C VAL A 186 2.71 -14.84 -1.19
N ASP A 187 3.04 -14.11 -0.12
CA ASP A 187 4.13 -14.39 0.84
C ASP A 187 5.56 -14.09 0.34
N VAL A 188 5.81 -12.85 -0.08
CA VAL A 188 7.18 -12.36 -0.40
C VAL A 188 7.68 -11.48 0.72
N ARG A 189 8.71 -11.95 1.45
CA ARG A 189 9.35 -11.18 2.53
C ARG A 189 9.88 -9.81 2.10
N ALA A 190 10.27 -9.67 0.83
CA ALA A 190 10.79 -8.43 0.25
C ALA A 190 9.70 -7.49 -0.30
N GLY A 191 8.42 -7.92 -0.28
CA GLY A 191 7.32 -7.21 -0.94
C GLY A 191 7.32 -7.37 -2.45
N ILE A 192 6.18 -7.06 -3.06
CA ILE A 192 5.94 -7.10 -4.51
C ILE A 192 6.05 -5.67 -5.04
N ALA A 193 6.80 -5.45 -6.12
CA ALA A 193 6.89 -4.12 -6.74
C ALA A 193 5.63 -3.79 -7.53
N THR A 194 5.10 -2.57 -7.37
CA THR A 194 3.83 -2.13 -7.99
C THR A 194 4.01 -1.40 -9.32
N GLY A 195 5.26 -1.26 -9.79
CA GLY A 195 5.62 -0.39 -10.91
C GLY A 195 5.79 1.09 -10.52
N VAL A 196 5.32 1.50 -9.34
CA VAL A 196 5.56 2.82 -8.75
C VAL A 196 6.79 2.76 -7.84
N ASP A 197 7.68 3.75 -7.97
CA ASP A 197 8.89 3.81 -7.16
C ASP A 197 8.56 4.09 -5.69
N GLY A 198 9.21 3.35 -4.79
CA GLY A 198 9.02 3.48 -3.34
C GLY A 198 7.75 2.81 -2.81
N VAL A 199 6.94 2.17 -3.67
CA VAL A 199 5.76 1.42 -3.25
C VAL A 199 6.00 -0.09 -3.36
N ARG A 200 5.56 -0.80 -2.32
CA ARG A 200 5.62 -2.26 -2.24
C ARG A 200 4.33 -2.82 -1.68
N GLU A 201 3.83 -3.87 -2.29
CA GLU A 201 2.68 -4.64 -1.83
C GLU A 201 3.14 -5.80 -0.94
N PHE A 202 2.38 -6.06 0.13
CA PHE A 202 2.65 -7.16 1.04
C PHE A 202 1.36 -7.92 1.38
N VAL A 203 1.46 -9.24 1.30
CA VAL A 203 0.46 -10.16 1.85
C VAL A 203 1.15 -11.01 2.90
N GLY A 204 0.85 -10.73 4.17
CA GLY A 204 1.38 -11.44 5.32
C GLY A 204 0.58 -12.69 5.61
N ILE A 205 1.26 -13.79 5.92
CA ILE A 205 0.66 -15.08 6.23
C ILE A 205 0.81 -15.39 7.73
N ASP A 206 -0.22 -16.00 8.32
CA ASP A 206 -0.10 -16.66 9.61
C ASP A 206 0.34 -18.11 9.38
N ASP A 207 1.62 -18.39 9.70
CA ASP A 207 2.22 -19.71 9.53
C ASP A 207 1.52 -20.82 10.34
N LYS A 208 0.81 -20.48 11.42
CA LYS A 208 0.13 -21.47 12.26
C LYS A 208 -1.17 -21.95 11.64
N THR A 209 -1.91 -21.04 11.03
CA THR A 209 -3.24 -21.33 10.46
C THR A 209 -3.19 -21.51 8.94
N GLY A 210 -2.11 -21.10 8.28
CA GLY A 210 -1.98 -21.14 6.83
C GLY A 210 -2.96 -20.19 6.13
N THR A 211 -3.25 -19.05 6.75
CA THR A 211 -4.22 -18.05 6.26
C THR A 211 -3.58 -16.68 6.07
N ILE A 212 -4.19 -15.84 5.24
CA ILE A 212 -3.82 -14.42 5.14
C ILE A 212 -4.04 -13.76 6.49
N LYS A 213 -2.99 -13.08 6.99
CA LYS A 213 -2.99 -12.32 8.24
C LYS A 213 -3.13 -10.83 8.00
N SER A 214 -2.54 -10.31 6.92
CA SER A 214 -2.51 -8.87 6.64
C SER A 214 -2.33 -8.61 5.15
N ILE A 215 -2.92 -7.53 4.67
CA ILE A 215 -2.70 -6.98 3.33
C ILE A 215 -2.31 -5.53 3.53
N TYR A 216 -1.16 -5.10 3.03
CA TYR A 216 -0.72 -3.72 3.21
C TYR A 216 0.22 -3.26 2.10
N LEU A 217 0.31 -1.94 1.95
CA LEU A 217 1.33 -1.28 1.14
C LEU A 217 2.39 -0.68 2.04
N ASN A 218 3.66 -0.82 1.69
CA ASN A 218 4.70 0.06 2.20
C ASN A 218 4.84 1.26 1.26
N LEU A 219 4.79 2.46 1.82
CA LEU A 219 4.68 3.73 1.12
C LEU A 219 5.78 4.71 1.56
N PRO A 220 6.20 5.64 0.71
CA PRO A 220 7.10 6.73 1.10
C PRO A 220 6.42 7.70 2.09
N GLN A 221 7.21 8.48 2.83
CA GLN A 221 6.69 9.37 3.88
C GLN A 221 5.67 10.41 3.40
N HIS A 222 5.79 10.90 2.17
CA HIS A 222 4.88 11.90 1.62
C HIS A 222 3.52 11.32 1.16
N ALA A 223 3.29 10.02 1.36
CA ALA A 223 2.07 9.37 0.89
C ALA A 223 0.81 9.81 1.65
N GLU A 224 0.94 10.32 2.88
CA GLU A 224 -0.21 10.80 3.67
C GLU A 224 -1.01 11.87 2.92
N ASP A 225 -0.33 12.90 2.39
CA ASP A 225 -0.96 13.98 1.64
C ASP A 225 -1.67 13.46 0.37
N LEU A 226 -1.06 12.48 -0.32
CA LEU A 226 -1.62 11.88 -1.53
C LEU A 226 -2.85 11.01 -1.25
N ILE A 227 -2.86 10.32 -0.11
CA ILE A 227 -4.03 9.56 0.34
C ILE A 227 -5.17 10.53 0.72
N ALA A 228 -4.86 11.62 1.42
CA ALA A 228 -5.84 12.64 1.75
C ALA A 228 -6.42 13.33 0.50
N GLU A 229 -5.60 13.52 -0.54
CA GLU A 229 -6.09 14.00 -1.84
C GLU A 229 -7.05 13.00 -2.50
N ALA A 230 -6.76 11.71 -2.41
CA ALA A 230 -7.58 10.65 -3.04
C ALA A 230 -8.90 10.39 -2.28
N TRP A 231 -8.86 10.33 -0.95
CA TRP A 231 -9.96 9.82 -0.11
C TRP A 231 -10.44 10.80 0.96
N SER A 232 -10.04 12.08 0.90
CA SER A 232 -10.23 13.10 1.94
C SER A 232 -9.45 12.81 3.25
N GLU A 233 -9.54 13.72 4.23
CA GLU A 233 -8.83 13.57 5.51
C GLU A 233 -9.24 12.28 6.24
N GLY A 234 -8.25 11.53 6.72
CA GLY A 234 -8.46 10.31 7.48
C GLY A 234 -8.94 10.57 8.91
N TRP A 235 -9.70 9.65 9.46
CA TRP A 235 -10.12 9.71 10.85
C TRP A 235 -8.94 9.40 11.76
N GLN A 236 -8.73 10.21 12.79
CA GLN A 236 -7.71 9.94 13.78
C GLN A 236 -8.17 8.81 14.71
N ALA A 237 -7.30 7.82 14.91
CA ALA A 237 -7.53 6.75 15.86
C ALA A 237 -6.33 6.60 16.81
N THR A 238 -6.58 6.13 18.02
CA THR A 238 -5.50 5.75 18.95
C THR A 238 -5.37 4.23 19.03
N GLU A 239 -4.24 3.69 18.57
CA GLU A 239 -3.87 2.29 18.80
C GLU A 239 -3.44 2.04 20.26
N PRO A 240 -3.46 0.78 20.74
CA PRO A 240 -2.85 0.42 22.01
C PRO A 240 -1.41 0.94 22.10
N VAL A 241 -0.98 1.37 23.29
CA VAL A 241 0.31 2.06 23.52
C VAL A 241 0.32 3.54 23.08
N GLY A 242 -0.85 4.10 22.75
CA GLY A 242 -1.03 5.55 22.57
C GLY A 242 -0.52 6.09 21.23
N LYS A 243 -0.31 5.23 20.24
CA LYS A 243 0.09 5.64 18.89
C LYS A 243 -1.12 6.14 18.12
N THR A 244 -1.03 7.32 17.55
CA THR A 244 -2.03 7.83 16.61
C THR A 244 -1.85 7.18 15.25
N VAL A 245 -2.95 6.79 14.62
CA VAL A 245 -3.02 6.30 13.25
C VAL A 245 -4.14 7.04 12.51
N LEU A 246 -4.10 7.00 11.19
CA LEU A 246 -5.17 7.53 10.33
C LEU A 246 -5.95 6.38 9.70
N VAL A 247 -7.27 6.53 9.64
CA VAL A 247 -8.19 5.48 9.23
C VAL A 247 -9.17 6.02 8.18
N TRP A 248 -9.32 5.29 7.08
CA TRP A 248 -10.28 5.58 6.02
C TRP A 248 -11.19 4.37 5.82
N PRO A 249 -12.38 4.34 6.43
CA PRO A 249 -13.39 3.34 6.13
C PRO A 249 -14.19 3.73 4.89
N ASP A 250 -14.38 2.82 3.95
CA ASP A 250 -15.26 3.00 2.80
C ASP A 250 -16.43 2.01 2.89
N PRO A 251 -17.65 2.48 3.23
CA PRO A 251 -18.81 1.61 3.38
C PRO A 251 -19.29 1.02 2.05
N THR A 252 -18.92 1.62 0.91
CA THR A 252 -19.33 1.12 -0.40
C THR A 252 -18.55 -0.12 -0.81
N THR A 253 -17.29 -0.22 -0.38
CA THR A 253 -16.40 -1.35 -0.69
C THR A 253 -16.22 -2.30 0.50
N THR A 254 -16.68 -1.91 1.70
CA THR A 254 -16.49 -2.63 2.99
C THR A 254 -15.02 -2.86 3.35
N TRP A 255 -14.15 -2.03 2.79
CA TRP A 255 -12.73 -1.99 3.09
C TRP A 255 -12.43 -0.77 3.93
N ARG A 256 -11.45 -0.94 4.80
CA ARG A 256 -10.86 0.13 5.58
C ARG A 256 -9.36 0.11 5.38
N ALA A 257 -8.78 1.28 5.19
CA ALA A 257 -7.34 1.47 5.19
C ALA A 257 -6.90 2.13 6.50
N THR A 258 -5.77 1.69 7.05
CA THR A 258 -5.15 2.25 8.24
C THR A 258 -3.69 2.58 7.95
N LEU A 259 -3.33 3.86 7.97
CA LEU A 259 -1.96 4.32 7.80
C LEU A 259 -1.25 4.34 9.15
N ARG A 260 -0.10 3.68 9.21
CA ARG A 260 0.76 3.61 10.40
C ARG A 260 2.21 3.87 10.03
N ASP A 261 2.99 4.36 11.00
CA ASP A 261 4.44 4.40 10.85
C ASP A 261 5.03 3.00 10.75
N ALA A 262 5.85 2.78 9.73
CA ALA A 262 6.65 1.58 9.56
C ALA A 262 8.06 1.78 10.18
N LEU A 263 8.89 0.74 10.13
CA LEU A 263 10.30 0.89 10.50
C LEU A 263 11.05 1.68 9.42
N GLY A 264 11.72 2.77 9.83
CA GLY A 264 12.51 3.61 8.94
C GLY A 264 11.73 4.85 8.48
N TYR A 265 11.98 5.29 7.24
CA TYR A 265 11.34 6.45 6.62
C TYR A 265 10.22 6.01 5.66
N SER A 266 9.27 5.23 6.14
CA SER A 266 8.12 4.74 5.36
C SER A 266 6.87 4.58 6.23
N HIS A 267 5.72 4.46 5.57
CA HIS A 267 4.45 4.13 6.20
C HIS A 267 3.93 2.80 5.70
N ASP A 268 3.18 2.09 6.54
CA ASP A 268 2.38 0.95 6.13
C ASP A 268 0.91 1.37 6.03
N LEU A 269 0.31 1.23 4.86
CA LEU A 269 -1.12 1.38 4.65
C LEU A 269 -1.76 -0.01 4.65
N ALA A 270 -2.30 -0.40 5.81
CA ALA A 270 -2.92 -1.71 6.01
C ALA A 270 -4.39 -1.69 5.58
N TYR A 271 -4.83 -2.74 4.90
CA TYR A 271 -6.20 -2.91 4.45
C TYR A 271 -6.87 -4.07 5.16
N ASP A 272 -8.05 -3.79 5.72
CA ASP A 272 -8.88 -4.76 6.41
C ASP A 272 -10.32 -4.67 5.91
N ASN A 273 -11.03 -5.79 5.88
CA ASN A 273 -12.47 -5.77 5.69
C ASN A 273 -13.15 -5.48 7.02
N TYR A 274 -14.24 -4.73 6.97
CA TYR A 274 -15.03 -4.37 8.14
C TYR A 274 -16.52 -4.50 7.82
N LEU A 275 -17.33 -4.64 8.88
CA LEU A 275 -18.79 -4.64 8.82
C LEU A 275 -19.28 -3.25 9.27
N PRO A 276 -19.78 -2.40 8.37
CA PRO A 276 -20.28 -1.08 8.76
C PRO A 276 -21.28 -1.15 9.91
N ALA A 277 -21.15 -0.28 10.91
CA ALA A 277 -22.01 -0.30 12.09
C ALA A 277 -23.50 -0.21 11.72
N ALA A 278 -23.84 0.61 10.72
CA ALA A 278 -25.21 0.69 10.19
C ALA A 278 -25.71 -0.65 9.63
N GLN A 279 -24.85 -1.41 8.94
CA GLN A 279 -25.19 -2.74 8.44
C GLN A 279 -25.27 -3.78 9.57
N LEU A 280 -24.45 -3.67 10.60
CA LEU A 280 -24.53 -4.52 11.78
C LEU A 280 -25.88 -4.36 12.48
N PHE A 281 -26.31 -3.13 12.71
CA PHE A 281 -27.52 -2.80 13.47
C PHE A 281 -28.79 -3.06 12.67
N GLY A 282 -28.81 -2.69 11.39
CA GLY A 282 -30.02 -2.79 10.57
C GLY A 282 -31.13 -1.83 11.02
N ASP A 283 -32.25 -1.89 10.31
CA ASP A 283 -33.35 -0.93 10.46
C ASP A 283 -34.25 -1.21 11.70
N GLN A 284 -34.04 -2.31 12.41
CA GLN A 284 -34.90 -2.76 13.51
C GLN A 284 -34.10 -3.11 14.77
N PRO A 285 -34.51 -2.63 15.96
CA PRO A 285 -33.73 -2.84 17.18
C PRO A 285 -33.69 -4.30 17.67
N ASP A 286 -34.66 -5.13 17.28
CA ASP A 286 -34.79 -6.52 17.72
C ASP A 286 -34.05 -7.54 16.83
N SER A 287 -33.45 -7.08 15.75
CA SER A 287 -32.65 -7.89 14.82
C SER A 287 -31.27 -7.24 14.65
N LEU A 288 -30.28 -8.05 14.31
CA LEU A 288 -28.98 -7.55 13.85
C LEU A 288 -28.80 -8.04 12.42
N ASP A 289 -28.86 -7.12 11.45
CA ASP A 289 -28.78 -7.46 10.03
C ASP A 289 -27.36 -7.88 9.60
N GLY A 290 -26.35 -7.58 10.44
CA GLY A 290 -24.98 -8.09 10.26
C GLY A 290 -24.84 -9.60 10.50
N LEU A 291 -25.90 -10.26 10.99
CA LEU A 291 -25.93 -11.70 11.21
C LEU A 291 -26.48 -12.44 9.98
N PRO A 292 -25.78 -13.47 9.45
CA PRO A 292 -26.32 -14.32 8.38
C PRO A 292 -27.65 -14.99 8.74
N GLU A 293 -27.85 -15.34 10.03
CA GLU A 293 -29.14 -15.79 10.56
C GLU A 293 -29.37 -15.27 11.98
N PRO A 294 -30.62 -14.91 12.36
CA PRO A 294 -30.94 -14.49 13.73
C PRO A 294 -30.56 -15.56 14.76
N VAL A 295 -29.90 -15.19 15.86
CA VAL A 295 -29.46 -16.16 16.89
C VAL A 295 -30.40 -16.25 18.09
N LEU A 296 -31.21 -15.23 18.34
CA LEU A 296 -32.11 -15.21 19.49
C LEU A 296 -33.15 -16.32 19.38
N GLY A 297 -33.34 -17.08 20.47
CA GLY A 297 -34.25 -18.22 20.52
C GLY A 297 -33.73 -19.52 19.90
N LYS A 298 -32.59 -19.50 19.18
CA LYS A 298 -31.96 -20.72 18.66
C LYS A 298 -31.26 -21.50 19.76
N THR A 299 -31.17 -22.81 19.59
CA THR A 299 -30.39 -23.70 20.46
C THR A 299 -28.89 -23.52 20.23
N VAL A 300 -28.08 -23.91 21.21
CA VAL A 300 -26.60 -23.89 21.10
C VAL A 300 -26.11 -24.66 19.87
N ASP A 301 -26.73 -25.81 19.58
CA ASP A 301 -26.32 -26.67 18.46
C ASP A 301 -26.67 -26.04 17.11
N GLU A 302 -27.83 -25.37 17.00
CA GLU A 302 -28.19 -24.61 15.80
C GLU A 302 -27.22 -23.46 15.55
N VAL A 303 -26.90 -22.68 16.58
CA VAL A 303 -25.93 -21.58 16.46
C VAL A 303 -24.56 -22.10 16.02
N LYS A 304 -24.05 -23.16 16.64
CA LYS A 304 -22.79 -23.79 16.24
C LYS A 304 -22.81 -24.31 14.80
N LYS A 305 -23.94 -24.86 14.36
CA LYS A 305 -24.10 -25.36 12.99
C LYS A 305 -24.09 -24.22 11.96
N ILE A 306 -24.76 -23.11 12.26
CA ILE A 306 -24.85 -21.94 11.37
C ILE A 306 -23.49 -21.24 11.28
N TYR A 307 -22.88 -20.94 12.43
CA TYR A 307 -21.72 -20.06 12.53
C TYR A 307 -20.38 -20.77 12.51
N LYS A 308 -20.35 -22.09 12.72
CA LYS A 308 -19.15 -22.94 12.63
C LYS A 308 -17.98 -22.34 13.43
N ASP A 309 -16.88 -22.02 12.75
CA ASP A 309 -15.64 -21.53 13.36
C ASP A 309 -15.74 -20.09 13.89
N ALA A 310 -16.79 -19.34 13.53
CA ALA A 310 -17.03 -17.99 14.02
C ALA A 310 -17.57 -17.96 15.46
N VAL A 311 -18.07 -19.09 15.98
CA VAL A 311 -18.60 -19.18 17.35
C VAL A 311 -17.74 -20.11 18.21
N ALA A 312 -17.37 -19.63 19.39
CA ALA A 312 -16.62 -20.39 20.39
C ALA A 312 -17.33 -20.38 21.73
N THR A 313 -17.14 -21.42 22.55
CA THR A 313 -17.63 -21.42 23.94
C THR A 313 -16.67 -20.62 24.83
N SER A 314 -17.19 -19.74 25.67
CA SER A 314 -16.44 -19.02 26.70
C SER A 314 -17.14 -19.14 28.04
N GLY A 315 -16.63 -20.02 28.92
CA GLY A 315 -17.33 -20.36 30.16
C GLY A 315 -18.69 -20.98 29.88
N HIS A 316 -19.77 -20.33 30.33
CA HIS A 316 -21.16 -20.75 30.11
C HIS A 316 -21.83 -20.08 28.91
N ASP A 317 -21.15 -19.11 28.27
CA ASP A 317 -21.66 -18.35 27.14
C ASP A 317 -21.07 -18.84 25.82
N LEU A 318 -21.71 -18.47 24.71
CA LEU A 318 -21.11 -18.53 23.38
C LEU A 318 -20.60 -17.13 22.99
N VAL A 319 -19.48 -17.07 22.30
CA VAL A 319 -18.94 -15.83 21.72
C VAL A 319 -18.92 -15.99 20.22
N LEU A 320 -19.76 -15.22 19.54
CA LEU A 320 -19.76 -15.07 18.10
C LEU A 320 -18.84 -13.92 17.70
N THR A 321 -17.90 -14.18 16.80
CA THR A 321 -16.92 -13.21 16.30
C THR A 321 -17.29 -12.80 14.88
N LEU A 322 -17.58 -11.52 14.67
CA LEU A 322 -17.85 -10.92 13.37
C LEU A 322 -16.65 -10.06 12.92
N LEU A 323 -16.70 -9.59 11.67
CA LEU A 323 -15.77 -8.55 11.20
C LEU A 323 -15.89 -7.31 12.11
N PRO A 324 -14.79 -6.55 12.32
CA PRO A 324 -14.84 -5.32 13.11
C PRO A 324 -15.78 -4.30 12.46
N THR A 325 -16.36 -3.41 13.26
CA THR A 325 -16.92 -2.15 12.74
C THR A 325 -15.81 -1.17 12.37
N GLU A 326 -16.16 -0.06 11.72
CA GLU A 326 -15.20 0.99 11.36
C GLU A 326 -14.45 1.55 12.58
N TRP A 327 -15.05 1.47 13.77
CA TRP A 327 -14.50 1.93 15.06
C TRP A 327 -13.69 0.86 15.81
N GLU A 328 -13.67 -0.38 15.33
CA GLU A 328 -13.02 -1.51 15.98
C GLU A 328 -11.74 -1.94 15.29
N ARG A 329 -10.73 -2.34 16.07
CA ARG A 329 -9.46 -2.77 15.49
C ARG A 329 -9.53 -4.14 14.82
N ALA A 330 -10.13 -5.13 15.48
CA ALA A 330 -9.89 -6.53 15.15
C ALA A 330 -11.16 -7.34 14.85
N ALA A 331 -12.19 -7.23 15.67
CA ALA A 331 -13.43 -7.98 15.49
C ALA A 331 -14.53 -7.42 16.40
N THR A 332 -15.78 -7.50 15.96
CA THR A 332 -16.95 -7.31 16.82
C THR A 332 -17.30 -8.63 17.50
N LYS A 333 -17.34 -8.64 18.82
CA LYS A 333 -17.64 -9.85 19.61
C LYS A 333 -19.01 -9.76 20.25
N LEU A 334 -19.86 -10.72 19.92
CA LEU A 334 -21.21 -10.88 20.46
C LEU A 334 -21.20 -12.02 21.47
N THR A 335 -21.43 -11.69 22.74
CA THR A 335 -21.68 -12.68 23.79
C THR A 335 -23.14 -13.10 23.74
N LEU A 336 -23.36 -14.40 23.55
CA LEU A 336 -24.67 -15.04 23.51
C LEU A 336 -24.85 -15.83 24.82
N THR A 337 -25.72 -15.32 25.69
CA THR A 337 -26.06 -16.00 26.94
C THR A 337 -27.26 -16.91 26.73
N THR A 338 -27.16 -18.11 27.27
CA THR A 338 -28.17 -19.16 27.11
C THR A 338 -28.93 -19.41 28.40
N ALA A 339 -30.23 -19.67 28.28
CA ALA A 339 -31.04 -20.17 29.39
C ALA A 339 -32.08 -21.16 28.84
N GLY A 340 -32.25 -22.30 29.51
CA GLY A 340 -33.11 -23.38 29.00
C GLY A 340 -32.59 -24.03 27.71
N GLY A 341 -31.29 -23.94 27.42
CA GLY A 341 -30.67 -24.53 26.22
C GLY A 341 -30.78 -23.68 24.94
N VAL A 342 -31.41 -22.50 25.02
CA VAL A 342 -31.57 -21.56 23.91
C VAL A 342 -30.91 -20.21 24.21
N VAL A 343 -30.50 -19.49 23.17
CA VAL A 343 -29.97 -18.12 23.30
C VAL A 343 -31.09 -17.19 23.74
N ARG A 344 -30.92 -16.53 24.88
CA ARG A 344 -31.89 -15.57 25.43
C ARG A 344 -31.40 -14.14 25.43
N ARG A 345 -30.09 -13.93 25.28
CA ARG A 345 -29.50 -12.59 25.31
C ARG A 345 -28.31 -12.53 24.35
N ILE A 346 -28.24 -11.42 23.63
CA ILE A 346 -27.10 -10.98 22.84
C ILE A 346 -26.55 -9.73 23.52
N ALA A 347 -25.25 -9.69 23.78
CA ALA A 347 -24.58 -8.52 24.33
C ALA A 347 -23.27 -8.27 23.59
N PHE A 348 -23.01 -7.02 23.21
CA PHE A 348 -21.76 -6.61 22.59
C PHE A 348 -21.45 -5.15 22.94
N ALA A 349 -20.23 -4.71 22.64
CA ALA A 349 -19.80 -3.34 22.87
C ALA A 349 -19.19 -2.77 21.58
N VAL A 350 -19.56 -1.54 21.24
CA VAL A 350 -18.94 -0.78 20.14
C VAL A 350 -18.06 0.30 20.75
N PRO A 351 -16.73 0.18 20.65
CA PRO A 351 -15.81 1.12 21.27
C PRO A 351 -15.81 2.46 20.53
N TRP A 352 -15.71 3.53 21.29
CA TRP A 352 -15.47 4.89 20.80
C TRP A 352 -14.23 5.51 21.46
N ARG A 353 -13.63 4.90 22.48
CA ARG A 353 -12.38 5.41 23.08
C ARG A 353 -11.26 5.66 22.06
N PRO A 354 -11.03 4.79 21.06
CA PRO A 354 -10.01 5.05 20.05
C PRO A 354 -10.34 6.25 19.14
N HIS A 355 -11.62 6.61 19.05
CA HIS A 355 -12.22 7.63 18.19
C HIS A 355 -13.25 8.44 18.99
N PRO A 356 -12.85 9.36 19.88
CA PRO A 356 -13.77 9.99 20.82
C PRO A 356 -15.01 10.64 20.17
N GLU A 357 -14.87 11.15 18.95
CA GLU A 357 -15.94 11.68 18.11
C GLU A 357 -17.02 10.66 17.72
N ALA A 358 -16.66 9.36 17.74
CA ALA A 358 -17.58 8.26 17.47
C ALA A 358 -18.64 8.11 18.58
N ARG A 359 -18.41 8.64 19.79
CA ARG A 359 -19.36 8.53 20.91
C ARG A 359 -20.74 9.07 20.51
N ASP A 360 -20.78 10.31 20.04
CA ASP A 360 -22.03 10.97 19.68
C ASP A 360 -22.54 10.49 18.31
N THR A 361 -21.63 10.21 17.37
CA THR A 361 -21.96 9.66 16.05
C THR A 361 -22.67 8.30 16.15
N LEU A 362 -22.20 7.41 17.02
CA LEU A 362 -22.84 6.11 17.26
C LEU A 362 -24.20 6.26 17.93
N LEU A 363 -24.35 7.21 18.86
CA LEU A 363 -25.63 7.48 19.50
C LEU A 363 -26.67 7.97 18.47
N GLU A 364 -26.29 8.89 17.60
CA GLU A 364 -27.15 9.36 16.53
C GLU A 364 -27.45 8.26 15.49
N LEU A 365 -26.50 7.36 15.24
CA LEU A 365 -26.75 6.16 14.44
C LEU A 365 -27.85 5.28 15.08
N PHE A 366 -27.75 4.97 16.37
CA PHE A 366 -28.79 4.19 17.05
C PHE A 366 -30.16 4.87 16.99
N LYS A 367 -30.23 6.19 17.22
CA LYS A 367 -31.48 6.95 17.11
C LYS A 367 -32.06 6.97 15.71
N ARG A 368 -31.21 7.05 14.70
CA ARG A 368 -31.63 7.02 13.30
C ARG A 368 -32.24 5.68 12.93
N GLU A 369 -31.58 4.58 13.29
CA GLU A 369 -32.04 3.24 12.92
C GLU A 369 -33.22 2.78 13.79
N TRP A 370 -33.21 3.08 15.09
CA TRP A 370 -34.15 2.49 16.06
C TRP A 370 -35.12 3.48 16.69
N GLY A 371 -35.03 4.77 16.34
CA GLY A 371 -35.85 5.84 16.92
C GLY A 371 -35.34 6.37 18.26
N GLU A 372 -36.04 7.35 18.82
CA GLU A 372 -35.65 7.98 20.08
C GLU A 372 -35.84 7.03 21.28
N PRO A 373 -34.81 6.82 22.12
CA PRO A 373 -34.90 5.94 23.27
C PRO A 373 -35.64 6.58 24.45
N ARG A 374 -36.24 5.74 25.29
CA ARG A 374 -36.62 6.13 26.65
C ARG A 374 -35.41 6.04 27.57
N THR A 375 -35.11 7.10 28.29
CA THR A 375 -34.02 7.10 29.28
C THR A 375 -34.53 6.57 30.62
N ARG A 376 -33.74 5.69 31.24
CA ARG A 376 -33.93 5.24 32.62
C ARG A 376 -32.62 5.43 33.38
N ASP A 377 -32.66 6.14 34.49
CA ASP A 377 -31.53 6.31 35.38
C ASP A 377 -31.63 5.34 36.55
N GLU A 378 -30.67 4.43 36.68
CA GLU A 378 -30.53 3.52 37.82
C GLU A 378 -29.09 3.62 38.35
N ASP A 379 -28.92 3.83 39.65
CA ASP A 379 -27.60 3.90 40.33
C ASP A 379 -26.58 4.86 39.68
N GLY A 380 -27.06 5.98 39.13
CA GLY A 380 -26.23 6.99 38.46
C GLY A 380 -25.74 6.58 37.07
N LYS A 381 -26.26 5.48 36.51
CA LYS A 381 -26.05 5.06 35.12
C LYS A 381 -27.34 5.25 34.33
N SER A 382 -27.23 5.97 33.21
CA SER A 382 -28.32 6.13 32.26
C SER A 382 -28.34 4.96 31.29
N THR A 383 -29.47 4.27 31.24
CA THR A 383 -29.78 3.24 30.25
C THR A 383 -30.78 3.78 29.25
N LEU A 384 -30.47 3.63 27.96
CA LEU A 384 -31.30 4.02 26.84
C LEU A 384 -32.09 2.80 26.36
N ILE A 385 -33.41 2.86 26.46
CA ILE A 385 -34.32 1.78 26.08
C ILE A 385 -34.92 2.11 24.72
N PHE A 386 -34.45 1.44 23.67
CA PHE A 386 -34.94 1.60 22.30
C PHE A 386 -36.18 0.73 22.04
N ARG A 387 -36.28 -0.41 22.72
CA ARG A 387 -37.47 -1.27 22.69
C ARG A 387 -37.71 -1.89 24.05
N ASP A 388 -38.95 -1.83 24.51
CA ASP A 388 -39.36 -2.33 25.84
C ASP A 388 -40.17 -3.64 25.73
N GLU A 389 -40.69 -3.94 24.54
CA GLU A 389 -41.36 -5.19 24.20
C GLU A 389 -40.35 -6.34 24.05
N ASP A 390 -40.83 -7.58 23.89
CA ASP A 390 -39.97 -8.73 23.61
C ASP A 390 -39.55 -8.75 22.12
N PRO A 391 -38.24 -8.87 21.80
CA PRO A 391 -37.11 -8.77 22.72
C PRO A 391 -36.80 -7.31 23.10
N ARG A 392 -36.38 -7.14 24.36
CA ARG A 392 -36.06 -5.84 24.94
C ARG A 392 -34.67 -5.42 24.50
N VAL A 393 -34.51 -4.15 24.13
CA VAL A 393 -33.29 -3.60 23.53
C VAL A 393 -32.84 -2.37 24.32
N GLU A 394 -31.64 -2.48 24.89
CA GLU A 394 -31.08 -1.50 25.79
C GLU A 394 -29.65 -1.15 25.38
N ILE A 395 -29.30 0.13 25.50
CA ILE A 395 -27.93 0.61 25.34
C ILE A 395 -27.50 1.29 26.63
N THR A 396 -26.29 1.01 27.07
CA THR A 396 -25.68 1.69 28.24
C THR A 396 -24.31 2.24 27.86
N GLU A 397 -24.00 3.44 28.32
CA GLU A 397 -22.66 4.01 28.17
C GLU A 397 -21.69 3.31 29.13
N ASP A 398 -20.63 2.71 28.59
CA ASP A 398 -19.52 2.20 29.37
C ASP A 398 -18.37 3.20 29.33
N THR A 399 -18.39 4.16 30.26
CA THR A 399 -17.35 5.20 30.35
C THR A 399 -15.99 4.63 30.76
N GLU A 400 -15.96 3.54 31.52
CA GLU A 400 -14.74 2.86 31.98
C GLU A 400 -13.95 2.25 30.82
N HIS A 401 -14.64 1.75 29.79
CA HIS A 401 -14.03 1.18 28.59
C HIS A 401 -14.11 2.11 27.37
N GLY A 402 -14.91 3.18 27.47
CA GLY A 402 -15.24 4.11 26.41
C GLY A 402 -15.92 3.41 25.24
N ALA A 403 -17.08 2.82 25.51
CA ALA A 403 -17.87 2.07 24.53
C ALA A 403 -19.37 2.26 24.77
N TRP A 404 -20.17 1.99 23.73
CA TRP A 404 -21.60 1.76 23.87
C TRP A 404 -21.85 0.26 24.02
N LYS A 405 -22.46 -0.15 25.13
CA LYS A 405 -22.87 -1.55 25.36
C LYS A 405 -24.30 -1.73 24.87
N VAL A 406 -24.50 -2.66 23.94
CA VAL A 406 -25.80 -3.02 23.39
C VAL A 406 -26.23 -4.36 23.97
N GLU A 407 -27.46 -4.45 24.46
CA GLU A 407 -28.10 -5.66 24.97
C GLU A 407 -29.44 -5.88 24.28
N ILE A 408 -29.61 -7.05 23.67
CA ILE A 408 -30.88 -7.53 23.12
C ILE A 408 -31.25 -8.79 23.89
N ARG A 409 -32.37 -8.78 24.62
CA ARG A 409 -32.77 -9.91 25.46
C ARG A 409 -34.22 -10.30 25.27
N SER A 410 -34.48 -11.60 25.24
CA SER A 410 -35.83 -12.12 25.33
C SER A 410 -36.32 -12.02 26.77
N THR A 411 -37.53 -11.49 26.96
CA THR A 411 -38.20 -11.37 28.26
C THR A 411 -39.15 -12.54 28.55
N ARG A 412 -39.37 -13.42 27.57
CA ARG A 412 -40.17 -14.64 27.73
C ARG A 412 -39.35 -15.73 28.42
N GLY A 413 -39.85 -16.27 29.54
CA GLY A 413 -39.25 -17.36 30.32
C GLY A 413 -39.01 -18.64 29.53
#